data_AF-A0A388RK60-F1
#
_entry.id   AF-A0A388RK60-F1
#
_cell.length_a   1.000
_cell.length_b   1.000
_cell.length_c   1.000
_cell.angle_alpha   90.00
_cell.angle_beta   90.00
_cell.angle_gamma   90.00
#
_symmetry.space_group_name_H-M   'P 1'
#
loop_
_entity.id
_entity.type
_entity.pdbx_description
1 polymer ?
#
loop_
_entity_poly.entity_id
_entity_poly.type
_entity_poly.pdbx_seq_one_letter_code
_entity_poly.pdbx_strand_id
1 'polypeptide(L)'
;MAKSLGQPVVVDPRPGGNGFIAMEAGKRAPATGHELVIGSIDQLAINPSLFRKLPYDPVRDFVPVAGLYRVAFFVPEVKASWARLASRRLPDQARRLRSGWRVTRSAMPD
;
A
#
# COMPACT_ATOMS: atom_id res chain seq x y z
N MET A 1 -3.05 20.37 3.84
CA MET A 1 -1.81 20.90 3.21
C MET A 1 -2.03 22.26 2.54
N ALA A 2 -2.96 22.43 1.60
CA ALA A 2 -3.15 23.71 0.90
C ALA A 2 -3.35 24.91 1.86
N LYS A 3 -4.24 24.77 2.85
CA LYS A 3 -4.46 25.81 3.88
C LYS A 3 -3.22 26.15 4.69
N SER A 4 -2.40 25.16 5.06
CA SER A 4 -1.20 25.38 5.88
C SER A 4 -0.03 25.95 5.07
N LEU A 5 0.04 25.65 3.77
CA LEU A 5 1.04 26.19 2.85
C LEU A 5 0.68 27.59 2.35
N GLY A 6 -0.58 28.02 2.47
CA GLY A 6 -1.05 29.27 1.87
C GLY A 6 -1.05 29.26 0.35
N GLN A 7 -0.86 28.10 -0.28
CA GLN A 7 -0.80 27.90 -1.72
C GLN A 7 -1.70 26.73 -2.14
N PRO A 8 -2.30 26.78 -3.35
CA PRO A 8 -3.04 25.65 -3.90
C PRO A 8 -2.14 24.41 -4.01
N VAL A 9 -2.73 23.25 -3.75
CA VAL A 9 -2.09 21.95 -4.01
C VAL A 9 -2.93 21.25 -5.06
N VAL A 10 -2.35 20.99 -6.22
CA VAL A 10 -3.00 20.29 -7.33
C VAL A 10 -2.57 18.84 -7.34
N VAL A 11 -3.52 17.92 -7.47
CA VAL A 11 -3.26 16.48 -7.58
C VAL A 11 -3.36 16.09 -9.05
N ASP A 12 -2.26 15.57 -9.60
CA ASP A 12 -2.17 15.06 -10.97
C ASP A 12 -1.97 13.53 -10.95
N PRO A 13 -3.05 12.72 -11.06
CA PRO A 13 -2.93 11.27 -11.00
C PRO A 13 -2.29 10.73 -12.28
N ARG A 14 -1.16 10.03 -12.13
CA ARG A 14 -0.44 9.36 -13.23
C ARG A 14 -0.42 7.84 -13.05
N PRO A 15 -1.54 7.14 -13.33
CA PRO A 15 -1.63 5.70 -13.14
C PRO A 15 -0.85 4.91 -14.21
N GLY A 16 -0.53 3.65 -13.91
CA GLY A 16 0.03 2.70 -14.86
C GLY A 16 1.47 2.28 -14.58
N GLY A 17 1.90 1.20 -15.22
CA GLY A 17 3.27 0.67 -15.14
C GLY A 17 3.74 0.38 -13.71
N ASN A 18 2.86 -0.06 -12.80
CA ASN A 18 3.19 -0.27 -11.38
C ASN A 18 3.79 0.99 -10.69
N GLY A 19 3.33 2.17 -11.11
CA GLY A 19 3.81 3.46 -10.61
C GLY A 19 5.04 4.01 -11.36
N PHE A 20 5.59 3.29 -12.35
CA PHE A 20 6.76 3.75 -13.10
C PHE A 20 6.53 5.09 -13.81
N ILE A 21 5.33 5.31 -14.35
CA ILE A 21 4.99 6.56 -15.05
C ILE A 21 5.05 7.76 -14.10
N ALA A 22 4.51 7.62 -12.89
CA ALA A 22 4.56 8.66 -11.87
C ALA A 22 6.00 8.90 -11.37
N MET A 23 6.76 7.84 -11.14
CA MET A 23 8.15 7.97 -10.66
C MET A 23 9.07 8.58 -11.72
N GLU A 24 8.97 8.17 -12.99
CA GLU A 24 9.75 8.76 -14.09
C GLU A 24 9.39 10.24 -14.30
N ALA A 25 8.11 10.59 -14.15
CA ALA A 25 7.68 11.98 -14.17
C ALA A 25 8.29 12.80 -13.01
N GLY A 26 8.23 12.28 -11.79
CA GLY A 26 8.81 12.93 -10.61
C GLY A 26 10.32 13.13 -10.75
N LYS A 27 11.04 12.12 -11.23
CA LYS A 27 12.46 12.20 -11.55
C LYS A 27 12.81 13.30 -12.55
N ARG A 28 11.95 13.51 -13.56
CA ARG A 28 12.16 14.51 -14.62
C ARG A 28 11.68 15.92 -14.22
N ALA A 29 11.00 16.05 -13.10
CA ALA A 29 10.45 17.32 -12.68
C ALA A 29 11.56 18.31 -12.28
N PRO A 30 11.34 19.63 -12.46
CA PRO A 30 12.25 20.65 -11.93
C PRO A 30 12.47 20.47 -10.42
N ALA A 31 13.73 20.53 -9.96
CA ALA A 31 14.08 20.41 -8.54
C ALA A 31 13.80 21.72 -7.75
N THR A 32 12.60 22.27 -7.90
CA THR A 32 12.19 23.55 -7.30
C THR A 32 11.38 23.39 -6.01
N GLY A 33 11.02 22.15 -5.66
CA GLY A 33 10.18 21.83 -4.50
C GLY A 33 8.67 21.96 -4.72
N HIS A 34 8.22 22.35 -5.92
CA HIS A 34 6.80 22.51 -6.24
C HIS A 34 6.19 21.24 -6.88
N GLU A 35 7.00 20.37 -7.46
CA GLU A 35 6.60 19.03 -7.87
C GLU A 35 7.01 17.99 -6.83
N LEU A 36 6.02 17.26 -6.32
CA LEU A 36 6.22 16.16 -5.38
C LEU A 36 5.59 14.89 -5.94
N VAL A 37 6.23 13.74 -5.71
CA VAL A 37 5.70 12.43 -6.05
C VAL A 37 5.37 11.65 -4.79
N ILE A 38 4.23 10.96 -4.79
CA ILE A 38 3.88 10.03 -3.73
C ILE A 38 4.47 8.66 -4.09
N GLY A 39 5.46 8.21 -3.34
CA GLY A 39 6.02 6.86 -3.43
C GLY A 39 5.44 5.93 -2.35
N SER A 40 5.13 4.69 -2.71
CA SER A 40 4.79 3.61 -1.77
C SER A 40 5.97 2.64 -1.59
N ILE A 41 5.77 1.61 -0.76
CA ILE A 41 6.70 0.49 -0.62
C ILE A 41 6.98 -0.21 -1.97
N ASP A 42 6.00 -0.19 -2.88
CA ASP A 42 6.11 -0.83 -4.18
C ASP A 42 7.21 -0.18 -5.01
N GLN A 43 7.15 1.14 -5.18
CA GLN A 43 8.12 1.86 -6.00
C GLN A 43 9.50 1.98 -5.33
N LEU A 44 9.54 2.20 -4.02
CA LEU A 44 10.79 2.55 -3.34
C LEU A 44 11.58 1.34 -2.82
N ALA A 45 10.96 0.18 -2.63
CA ALA A 45 11.61 -0.99 -2.03
C ALA A 45 11.41 -2.29 -2.82
N ILE A 46 10.18 -2.57 -3.26
CA ILE A 46 9.86 -3.84 -3.95
C ILE A 46 10.37 -3.83 -5.39
N ASN A 47 10.03 -2.80 -6.16
CA ASN A 47 10.37 -2.69 -7.58
C ASN A 47 11.89 -2.79 -7.86
N PRO A 48 12.79 -2.14 -7.08
CA PRO A 48 14.24 -2.34 -7.17
C PRO A 48 14.71 -3.79 -7.07
N SER A 49 13.98 -4.62 -6.33
CA SER A 49 14.30 -6.04 -6.14
C SER A 49 13.66 -6.94 -7.21
N LEU A 50 12.57 -6.49 -7.85
CA LEU A 50 11.82 -7.28 -8.83
C LEU A 50 12.27 -7.03 -10.28
N PHE A 51 12.67 -5.80 -10.62
CA PHE A 51 12.93 -5.40 -11.99
C PHE A 51 14.42 -5.15 -12.23
N ARG A 52 14.98 -5.81 -13.24
CA ARG A 52 16.39 -5.61 -13.64
C ARG A 52 16.71 -4.21 -14.11
N LYS A 53 15.72 -3.52 -14.69
CA LYS A 53 15.86 -2.16 -15.22
C LYS A 53 14.64 -1.34 -14.84
N LEU A 54 14.89 -0.24 -14.16
CA LEU A 54 13.89 0.74 -13.74
C LEU A 54 14.14 2.06 -14.47
N PRO A 55 13.09 2.88 -14.71
CA PRO A 55 13.27 4.22 -15.27
C PRO A 55 13.79 5.24 -14.23
N TYR A 56 13.94 4.83 -12.97
CA TYR A 56 14.42 5.64 -11.85
C TYR A 56 15.29 4.82 -10.89
N ASP A 57 16.06 5.53 -10.07
CA ASP A 57 16.79 5.02 -8.92
C ASP A 57 16.13 5.58 -7.64
N PRO A 58 15.58 4.75 -6.75
CA PRO A 58 14.81 5.22 -5.59
C PRO A 58 15.66 5.98 -4.56
N VAL A 59 16.98 5.77 -4.54
CA VAL A 59 17.90 6.41 -3.57
C VAL A 59 18.53 7.67 -4.17
N ARG A 60 18.89 7.64 -5.45
CA ARG A 60 19.58 8.76 -6.10
C ARG A 60 18.64 9.82 -6.64
N ASP A 61 17.45 9.42 -7.11
CA ASP A 61 16.54 10.34 -7.80
C ASP A 61 15.52 11.00 -6.86
N PHE A 62 15.42 10.58 -5.58
CA PHE A 62 14.40 11.08 -4.65
C PHE A 62 14.94 11.38 -3.25
N VAL A 63 14.43 12.45 -2.65
CA VAL A 63 14.68 12.83 -1.25
C VAL A 63 13.40 12.61 -0.44
N PRO A 64 13.44 11.85 0.68
CA PRO A 64 12.26 11.63 1.51
C PRO A 64 11.87 12.92 2.24
N VAL A 65 10.60 13.33 2.12
CA VAL A 65 10.07 14.53 2.77
C VAL A 65 9.33 14.18 4.06
N ALA A 66 8.34 13.28 3.98
CA ALA A 66 7.54 12.86 5.13
C ALA A 66 6.85 11.52 4.86
N GLY A 67 6.52 10.79 5.94
CA GLY A 67 5.63 9.63 5.85
C GLY A 67 4.16 10.08 5.79
N LEU A 68 3.40 9.58 4.81
CA LEU A 68 2.02 10.01 4.59
C LEU A 68 1.01 9.23 5.44
N TYR A 69 1.08 7.90 5.43
CA TYR A 69 0.24 7.02 6.26
C TYR A 69 0.88 5.64 6.42
N ARG A 70 0.33 4.81 7.32
CA ARG A 70 0.61 3.37 7.42
C ARG A 70 -0.68 2.59 7.26
N VAL A 71 -0.64 1.51 6.50
CA VAL A 71 -1.76 0.58 6.34
C VAL A 71 -1.39 -0.76 6.96
N ALA A 72 -2.32 -1.33 7.72
CA ALA A 72 -2.24 -2.72 8.13
C ALA A 72 -2.75 -3.61 7.00
N PHE A 73 -1.96 -4.62 6.64
CA PHE A 73 -2.45 -5.70 5.79
C PHE A 73 -3.33 -6.63 6.61
N PHE A 74 -4.39 -7.13 6.00
CA PHE A 74 -5.27 -8.13 6.59
C PHE A 74 -4.89 -9.50 6.05
N VAL A 75 -5.07 -10.54 6.87
CA VAL A 75 -4.94 -11.94 6.44
C VAL A 75 -6.33 -12.43 6.04
N PRO A 76 -6.68 -12.45 4.74
CA PRO A 76 -7.98 -12.97 4.34
C PRO A 76 -8.01 -14.49 4.47
N GLU A 77 -9.12 -15.03 4.95
CA GLU A 77 -9.39 -16.46 4.86
C GLU A 77 -10.08 -16.78 3.52
N VAL A 78 -9.67 -17.87 2.87
CA VAL A 78 -10.30 -18.36 1.64
C VAL A 78 -11.68 -18.91 1.96
N LYS A 79 -12.76 -18.36 1.39
CA LYS A 79 -14.15 -18.82 1.66
C LYS A 79 -14.35 -20.35 1.54
N ALA A 80 -13.62 -21.02 0.64
CA ALA A 80 -13.67 -22.47 0.46
C ALA A 80 -12.99 -23.30 1.58
N SER A 81 -12.11 -22.71 2.41
CA SER A 81 -11.49 -23.39 3.56
C SER A 81 -12.55 -23.82 4.56
N TRP A 82 -13.61 -23.01 4.75
CA TRP A 82 -14.68 -23.29 5.71
C TRP A 82 -15.49 -24.54 5.37
N ALA A 83 -15.83 -24.76 4.10
CA ALA A 83 -16.53 -25.97 3.68
C ALA A 83 -15.69 -27.24 3.94
N ARG A 84 -14.37 -27.13 3.78
CA ARG A 84 -13.41 -28.22 3.99
C ARG A 84 -13.04 -28.44 5.46
N LEU A 85 -13.04 -27.38 6.27
CA LEU A 85 -12.79 -27.44 7.72
C LEU A 85 -14.04 -27.82 8.51
N ALA A 86 -15.23 -27.40 8.08
CA ALA A 86 -16.50 -27.79 8.71
C ALA A 86 -16.82 -29.27 8.53
N SER A 87 -16.34 -29.88 7.43
CA SER A 87 -16.46 -31.32 7.17
C SER A 87 -15.39 -32.17 7.88
N ARG A 88 -14.37 -31.55 8.49
CA ARG A 88 -13.37 -32.24 9.31
C ARG A 88 -13.67 -32.05 10.79
N ARG A 89 -13.68 -33.13 11.58
CA ARG A 89 -13.63 -33.00 13.05
C ARG A 89 -12.33 -32.29 13.42
N LEU A 90 -12.45 -31.03 13.85
CA LEU A 90 -11.31 -30.22 14.26
C LEU A 90 -10.76 -30.74 15.60
N PRO A 91 -9.43 -30.88 15.75
CA PRO A 91 -8.80 -31.09 17.06
C PRO A 91 -9.14 -29.93 18.01
N ASP A 92 -9.20 -30.20 19.32
CA ASP A 92 -9.68 -29.24 20.34
C ASP A 92 -8.92 -27.90 20.35
N GLN A 93 -7.67 -27.88 19.88
CA GLN A 93 -6.86 -26.67 19.73
C GLN A 93 -7.49 -25.65 18.75
N ALA A 94 -8.13 -26.12 17.68
CA ALA A 94 -8.82 -25.26 16.71
C ALA A 94 -10.17 -24.73 17.21
N ARG A 95 -10.78 -25.37 18.23
CA ARG A 95 -11.96 -24.82 18.92
C ARG A 95 -11.61 -23.57 19.74
N ARG A 96 -10.43 -23.52 20.35
CA ARG A 96 -9.95 -22.35 21.12
C ARG A 96 -9.65 -21.14 20.24
N LEU A 97 -9.18 -21.35 19.01
CA LEU A 97 -8.97 -20.27 18.05
C LEU A 97 -10.31 -19.66 17.55
N ARG A 98 -11.40 -20.46 17.51
CA ARG A 98 -12.74 -19.97 17.17
C ARG A 98 -13.33 -18.99 18.20
N SER A 99 -12.97 -19.09 19.48
CA SER A 99 -13.48 -18.15 20.50
C SER A 99 -12.71 -16.83 20.55
N GLY A 100 -11.44 -16.81 20.12
CA GLY A 100 -10.57 -15.63 20.17
C GLY A 100 -10.69 -14.68 18.97
N TRP A 101 -11.10 -15.16 17.80
CA TRP A 101 -11.17 -14.36 16.56
C TRP A 101 -12.55 -13.75 16.26
N ARG A 102 -13.31 -13.40 17.30
CA ARG A 102 -14.57 -12.67 17.16
C ARG A 102 -14.33 -11.17 16.93
N VAL A 103 -13.34 -10.82 16.11
CA VAL A 103 -13.05 -9.44 15.74
C VAL A 103 -13.96 -9.07 14.57
N THR A 104 -14.87 -8.13 14.86
CA THR A 104 -15.65 -7.29 13.94
C THR A 104 -16.60 -7.97 12.95
N ARG A 105 -17.74 -8.48 13.46
CA ARG A 105 -19.01 -8.46 12.70
C ARG A 105 -19.81 -7.16 12.89
N SER A 106 -19.31 -6.23 13.71
CA SER A 106 -20.04 -5.04 14.19
C SER A 106 -19.85 -3.77 13.34
N ALA A 107 -19.23 -3.83 12.16
CA ALA A 107 -18.86 -2.63 11.39
C ALA A 107 -19.24 -2.69 9.90
N MET A 108 -20.31 -3.39 9.55
CA MET A 108 -20.97 -3.23 8.25
C MET A 108 -22.37 -2.66 8.51
N PRO A 109 -22.69 -1.43 8.09
CA PRO A 109 -24.08 -1.00 8.01
C PRO A 109 -24.80 -1.79 6.91
N ASP A 110 -26.09 -2.03 7.13
CA ASP A 110 -26.98 -2.80 6.25
C ASP A 110 -27.05 -2.29 4.80
#